data_AF-A0A1C5AQ44-F1
#
_entry.id   AF-A0A1C5AQ44-F1
#
_cell.length_a   1.000
_cell.length_b   1.000
_cell.length_c   1.000
_cell.angle_alpha   90.00
_cell.angle_beta   90.00
_cell.angle_gamma   90.00
#
_symmetry.space_group_name_H-M   'P 1'
#
loop_
_entity.id
_entity.type
_entity.pdbx_description
1 polymer ?
#
loop_
_entity_poly.entity_id
_entity_poly.type
_entity_poly.pdbx_seq_one_letter_code
_entity_poly.pdbx_strand_id
1 'polypeptide(L)'
;MALVCTEITEWVEEEVSRPVEEWEERQEKKCKDYPWYDPRGWVCWFVTYFVKVVRWVLVKVGKWVARTVCKLVGVVVDLVVDVAVGLWDVVAGIFTLDWRRILDGLIGIGLAVLLGAIGLGRIVFLGDTFQYIVEEVNRWRLRDHVRGLLEAKYSGDTLADIKAAIRLDHGAFGLRLHGTAYRTVLDSQAPSPREPGVPNLVGLHEQGAINLRALCGFEFDEGFWNRKRYKTLKKGTVVGGGGGGEFDNPISADELDTYLDSRGARGPTFIVLPMRDGALDTKVATAREKGRELALMLDFDTDRRGVTDPDHIVHHGYDRADTHPKLTSFLTGVIGRHDKRTDPDGAVGDLCHPVVVGVFRYTDTLRGLANNLFDSGCGLTGRDTTGATFVDNVPDRIWKYVPIHELGHTFGLCHTDGVDRVMFSPKQHTAWQKWYLIPRLILTVYLDGEPSFTFDEAKATWDYVVAHFAPQCLGARPVVIG
;
A
#
# COMPACT_ATOMS: atom_id res chain seq x y z
N MET A 1 11.61 4.32 -6.36
CA MET A 1 12.18 5.68 -6.24
C MET A 1 11.16 6.76 -5.89
N ALA A 2 9.89 6.62 -6.23
CA ALA A 2 8.87 7.64 -5.93
C ALA A 2 8.73 7.98 -4.42
N LEU A 3 8.88 6.98 -3.54
CA LEU A 3 8.86 7.19 -2.08
C LEU A 3 9.95 8.16 -1.61
N VAL A 4 11.21 7.94 -1.99
CA VAL A 4 12.37 8.78 -1.61
C VAL A 4 12.15 10.23 -2.00
N CYS A 5 11.59 10.46 -3.19
CA CYS A 5 11.32 11.81 -3.68
C CYS A 5 10.17 12.49 -2.93
N THR A 6 9.19 11.72 -2.50
CA THR A 6 8.10 12.20 -1.66
C THR A 6 8.61 12.53 -0.26
N GLU A 7 9.46 11.68 0.31
CA GLU A 7 10.14 11.91 1.59
C GLU A 7 11.08 13.12 1.55
N ILE A 8 11.78 13.37 0.45
CA ILE A 8 12.58 14.60 0.27
C ILE A 8 11.66 15.82 0.23
N THR A 9 10.52 15.73 -0.45
CA THR A 9 9.53 16.83 -0.48
C THR A 9 8.98 17.13 0.91
N GLU A 10 8.70 16.08 1.68
CA GLU A 10 8.32 16.18 3.09
C GLU A 10 9.46 16.77 3.91
N TRP A 11 10.69 16.30 3.77
CA TRP A 11 11.85 16.87 4.46
C TRP A 11 12.02 18.38 4.17
N VAL A 12 11.80 18.82 2.93
CA VAL A 12 11.78 20.25 2.59
C VAL A 12 10.64 20.99 3.31
N GLU A 13 9.45 20.38 3.45
CA GLU A 13 8.35 20.94 4.24
C GLU A 13 8.69 21.02 5.73
N GLU A 14 9.31 19.97 6.26
CA GLU A 14 9.53 19.81 7.69
C GLU A 14 10.71 20.63 8.20
N GLU A 15 11.80 20.66 7.44
CA GLU A 15 13.09 21.22 7.88
C GLU A 15 13.35 22.61 7.29
N VAL A 16 12.79 22.93 6.12
CA VAL A 16 13.01 24.22 5.46
C VAL A 16 11.79 25.13 5.61
N SER A 17 10.56 24.64 5.36
CA SER A 17 9.39 25.54 5.37
C SER A 17 8.87 25.85 6.76
N ARG A 18 8.81 24.87 7.66
CA ARG A 18 8.27 25.06 9.02
C ARG A 18 9.04 26.09 9.87
N PRO A 19 10.39 26.12 9.95
CA PRO A 19 11.08 27.12 10.77
C PRO A 19 10.85 28.55 10.28
N VAL A 20 10.68 28.72 8.96
CA VAL A 20 10.37 30.02 8.35
C VAL A 20 8.93 30.42 8.64
N GLU A 21 7.97 29.49 8.62
CA GLU A 21 6.58 29.72 9.04
C GLU A 21 6.49 30.24 10.48
N GLU A 22 7.15 29.55 11.41
CA GLU A 22 7.16 29.96 12.82
C GLU A 22 7.88 31.30 13.04
N TRP A 23 8.91 31.60 12.23
CA TRP A 23 9.55 32.92 12.26
C TRP A 23 8.61 34.01 11.74
N GLU A 24 7.91 33.77 10.63
CA GLU A 24 6.94 34.70 10.05
C GLU A 24 5.83 35.03 11.03
N GLU A 25 5.25 34.04 11.71
CA GLU A 25 4.20 34.29 12.71
C GLU A 25 4.72 35.11 13.90
N ARG A 26 5.95 34.86 14.35
CA ARG A 26 6.60 35.65 15.40
C ARG A 26 6.87 37.08 14.95
N GLN A 27 7.30 37.28 13.70
CA GLN A 27 7.49 38.62 13.14
C GLN A 27 6.17 39.33 12.93
N GLU A 28 5.15 38.67 12.42
CA GLU A 28 3.84 39.28 12.19
C GLU A 28 3.21 39.76 13.50
N LYS A 29 3.37 38.99 14.59
CA LYS A 29 2.99 39.45 15.95
C LYS A 29 3.77 40.71 16.35
N LYS A 30 5.10 40.73 16.19
CA LYS A 30 5.92 41.91 16.50
C LYS A 30 5.60 43.11 15.61
N CYS A 31 5.31 42.89 14.33
CA CYS A 31 4.98 43.96 13.39
C CYS A 31 3.61 44.57 13.71
N LYS A 32 2.66 43.80 14.25
CA LYS A 32 1.34 44.29 14.70
C LYS A 32 1.42 45.20 15.94
N ASP A 33 2.50 45.09 16.74
CA ASP A 33 2.70 45.94 17.91
C ASP A 33 3.18 47.36 17.56
N TYR A 34 3.63 47.61 16.32
CA TYR A 34 4.02 48.95 15.89
C TYR A 34 2.81 49.77 15.47
N PRO A 35 2.70 51.04 15.91
CA PRO A 35 1.68 51.96 15.41
C PRO A 35 1.80 52.16 13.90
N TRP A 36 0.66 52.34 13.21
CA TRP A 36 0.60 52.48 11.75
C TRP A 36 1.43 53.64 11.19
N TYR A 37 1.79 54.62 12.02
CA TYR A 37 2.58 55.80 11.65
C TYR A 37 4.10 55.65 11.94
N ASP A 38 4.55 54.57 12.60
CA ASP A 38 5.99 54.36 12.81
C ASP A 38 6.63 53.75 11.54
N PRO A 39 7.61 54.42 10.90
CA PRO A 39 8.29 53.89 9.72
C PRO A 39 8.98 52.53 9.95
N ARG A 40 9.29 52.18 11.21
CA ARG A 40 9.78 50.84 11.57
C ARG A 40 8.73 49.76 11.33
N GLY A 41 7.45 50.06 11.53
CA GLY A 41 6.34 49.15 11.22
C GLY A 41 6.21 48.87 9.73
N TRP A 42 6.47 49.87 8.88
CA TRP A 42 6.41 49.74 7.42
C TRP A 42 7.55 48.85 6.90
N VAL A 43 8.77 49.05 7.40
CA VAL A 43 9.92 48.20 7.08
C VAL A 43 9.69 46.77 7.59
N CYS A 44 9.14 46.61 8.79
CA CYS A 44 8.77 45.30 9.35
C CYS A 44 7.78 44.55 8.42
N TRP A 45 6.73 45.22 7.95
CA TRP A 45 5.76 44.66 6.99
C TRP A 45 6.38 44.35 5.64
N PHE A 46 7.22 45.23 5.09
CA PHE A 46 7.91 45.00 3.83
C PHE A 46 8.83 43.79 3.90
N VAL A 47 9.64 43.68 4.95
CA VAL A 47 10.52 42.52 5.19
C VAL A 47 9.69 41.24 5.34
N THR A 48 8.60 41.29 6.09
CA THR A 48 7.70 40.14 6.26
C THR A 48 7.09 39.70 4.92
N TYR A 49 6.62 40.65 4.11
CA TYR A 49 6.06 40.35 2.79
C TYR A 49 7.12 39.81 1.82
N PHE A 50 8.33 40.39 1.82
CA PHE A 50 9.44 39.92 1.00
C PHE A 50 9.85 38.50 1.38
N VAL A 51 10.00 38.19 2.68
CA VAL A 51 10.30 36.84 3.16
C VAL A 51 9.18 35.87 2.78
N LYS A 52 7.91 36.26 2.90
CA LYS A 52 6.76 35.46 2.43
C LYS A 52 6.87 35.13 0.94
N VAL A 53 7.20 36.11 0.10
CA VAL A 53 7.38 35.89 -1.35
C VAL A 53 8.60 34.99 -1.62
N VAL A 54 9.75 35.26 -1.00
CA VAL A 54 10.97 34.45 -1.19
C VAL A 54 10.74 33.01 -0.75
N ARG A 55 10.14 32.79 0.43
CA ARG A 55 9.75 31.46 0.89
C ARG A 55 8.77 30.82 -0.08
N TRP A 56 7.73 31.54 -0.50
CA TRP A 56 6.76 31.02 -1.45
C TRP A 56 7.45 30.54 -2.74
N VAL A 57 8.36 31.35 -3.29
CA VAL A 57 9.16 30.98 -4.46
C VAL A 57 10.05 29.77 -4.17
N LEU A 58 10.89 29.83 -3.12
CA LEU A 58 11.84 28.75 -2.80
C LEU A 58 11.15 27.43 -2.50
N VAL A 59 10.05 27.45 -1.73
CA VAL A 59 9.30 26.25 -1.36
C VAL A 59 8.53 25.72 -2.56
N LYS A 60 7.81 26.57 -3.32
CA LYS A 60 7.01 26.10 -4.46
C LYS A 60 7.88 25.64 -5.61
N VAL A 61 8.85 26.47 -6.01
CA VAL A 61 9.78 26.16 -7.12
C VAL A 61 10.73 25.05 -6.70
N GLY A 62 11.28 25.09 -5.49
CA GLY A 62 12.19 24.05 -4.99
C GLY A 62 11.54 22.67 -4.97
N LYS A 63 10.32 22.55 -4.41
CA LYS A 63 9.56 21.28 -4.46
C LYS A 63 9.23 20.85 -5.87
N TRP A 64 8.81 21.79 -6.72
CA TRP A 64 8.48 21.49 -8.12
C TRP A 64 9.70 20.98 -8.90
N VAL A 65 10.85 21.65 -8.77
CA VAL A 65 12.11 21.22 -9.40
C VAL A 65 12.54 19.87 -8.85
N ALA A 66 12.58 19.71 -7.52
CA ALA A 66 12.97 18.46 -6.88
C ALA A 66 12.10 17.30 -7.38
N ARG A 67 10.78 17.46 -7.38
CA ARG A 67 9.83 16.46 -7.88
C ARG A 67 10.03 16.16 -9.37
N THR A 68 10.23 17.17 -10.19
CA THR A 68 10.43 17.00 -11.64
C THR A 68 11.71 16.21 -11.94
N VAL A 69 12.82 16.60 -11.30
CA VAL A 69 14.10 15.88 -11.41
C VAL A 69 13.96 14.44 -10.92
N CYS A 70 13.30 14.26 -9.77
CA CYS A 70 13.01 12.96 -9.20
C CYS A 70 12.21 12.04 -10.12
N LYS A 71 11.13 12.55 -10.72
CA LYS A 71 10.33 11.79 -11.69
C LYS A 71 11.17 11.44 -12.92
N LEU A 72 11.96 12.38 -13.43
CA LEU A 72 12.83 12.15 -14.59
C LEU A 72 13.85 11.04 -14.32
N VAL A 73 14.57 11.13 -13.19
CA VAL A 73 15.53 10.10 -12.77
C VAL A 73 14.82 8.78 -12.51
N GLY A 74 13.66 8.82 -11.86
CA GLY A 74 12.74 7.70 -11.66
C GLY A 74 12.49 6.92 -12.94
N VAL A 75 11.94 7.60 -13.94
CA VAL A 75 11.63 7.03 -15.26
C VAL A 75 12.86 6.43 -15.92
N VAL A 76 14.01 7.11 -15.86
CA VAL A 76 15.26 6.61 -16.48
C VAL A 76 15.76 5.35 -15.80
N VAL A 77 15.79 5.30 -14.48
CA VAL A 77 16.28 4.12 -13.74
C VAL A 77 15.31 2.96 -13.87
N ASP A 78 14.00 3.19 -13.74
CA ASP A 78 12.99 2.14 -13.90
C ASP A 78 13.07 1.54 -15.31
N LEU A 79 13.26 2.38 -16.35
CA LEU A 79 13.52 1.92 -17.71
C LEU A 79 14.78 1.03 -17.78
N VAL A 80 15.88 1.44 -17.18
CA VAL A 80 17.14 0.67 -17.19
C VAL A 80 16.99 -0.66 -16.46
N VAL A 81 16.39 -0.65 -15.27
CA VAL A 81 16.17 -1.85 -14.44
C VAL A 81 15.22 -2.81 -15.15
N ASP A 82 14.09 -2.34 -15.67
CA ASP A 82 13.12 -3.20 -16.35
C ASP A 82 13.70 -3.81 -17.63
N VAL A 83 14.51 -3.05 -18.39
CA VAL A 83 15.23 -3.59 -19.55
C VAL A 83 16.24 -4.65 -19.09
N ALA A 84 17.01 -4.40 -18.03
CA ALA A 84 17.99 -5.35 -17.53
C ALA A 84 17.34 -6.65 -16.99
N VAL A 85 16.27 -6.52 -16.20
CA VAL A 85 15.49 -7.65 -15.68
C VAL A 85 14.83 -8.42 -16.81
N GLY A 86 14.21 -7.72 -17.77
CA GLY A 86 13.60 -8.35 -18.93
C GLY A 86 14.63 -9.11 -19.78
N LEU A 87 15.82 -8.54 -20.01
CA LEU A 87 16.92 -9.22 -20.70
C LEU A 87 17.39 -10.46 -19.93
N TRP A 88 17.51 -10.36 -18.60
CA TRP A 88 17.86 -11.50 -17.76
C TRP A 88 16.81 -12.62 -17.85
N ASP A 89 15.53 -12.29 -17.82
CA ASP A 89 14.45 -13.27 -17.94
C ASP A 89 14.43 -13.93 -19.33
N VAL A 90 14.75 -13.20 -20.39
CA VAL A 90 14.98 -13.79 -21.72
C VAL A 90 16.15 -14.79 -21.68
N VAL A 91 17.29 -14.38 -21.13
CA VAL A 91 18.48 -15.24 -21.05
C VAL A 91 18.22 -16.49 -20.21
N ALA A 92 17.68 -16.32 -18.99
CA ALA A 92 17.34 -17.42 -18.11
C ALA A 92 16.27 -18.34 -18.72
N GLY A 93 15.28 -17.77 -19.43
CA GLY A 93 14.26 -18.52 -20.16
C GLY A 93 14.85 -19.39 -21.26
N ILE A 94 15.81 -18.88 -22.03
CA ILE A 94 16.55 -19.66 -23.04
C ILE A 94 17.29 -20.84 -22.40
N PHE A 95 18.00 -20.59 -21.29
CA PHE A 95 18.75 -21.65 -20.60
C PHE A 95 17.87 -22.68 -19.88
N THR A 96 16.66 -22.28 -19.46
CA THR A 96 15.69 -23.16 -18.78
C THR A 96 14.65 -23.76 -19.74
N LEU A 97 14.73 -23.45 -21.04
CA LEU A 97 13.74 -23.79 -22.07
C LEU A 97 12.31 -23.34 -21.69
N ASP A 98 12.19 -22.33 -20.84
CA ASP A 98 10.92 -21.76 -20.42
C ASP A 98 10.51 -20.63 -21.37
N TRP A 99 9.73 -20.99 -22.39
CA TRP A 99 9.21 -20.04 -23.38
C TRP A 99 8.38 -18.90 -22.75
N ARG A 100 7.75 -19.14 -21.59
CA ARG A 100 6.95 -18.10 -20.92
C ARG A 100 7.85 -17.02 -20.36
N ARG A 101 8.98 -17.40 -19.76
CA ARG A 101 9.96 -16.46 -19.22
C ARG A 101 10.60 -15.60 -20.32
N ILE A 102 10.82 -16.18 -21.50
CA ILE A 102 11.28 -15.43 -22.68
C ILE A 102 10.24 -14.39 -23.10
N LEU A 103 8.97 -14.80 -23.20
CA LEU A 103 7.89 -13.88 -23.56
C LEU A 103 7.70 -12.76 -22.51
N ASP A 104 7.78 -13.09 -21.22
CA ASP A 104 7.73 -12.13 -20.11
C ASP A 104 8.82 -11.07 -20.24
N GLY A 105 10.06 -11.50 -20.50
CA GLY A 105 11.18 -10.59 -20.65
C GLY A 105 11.04 -9.66 -21.84
N LEU A 106 10.59 -10.17 -23.00
CA LEU A 106 10.36 -9.36 -24.20
C LEU A 106 9.21 -8.36 -24.02
N ILE A 107 8.09 -8.79 -23.44
CA ILE A 107 6.95 -7.91 -23.13
C ILE A 107 7.37 -6.85 -22.10
N GLY A 108 8.12 -7.26 -21.07
CA GLY A 108 8.67 -6.35 -20.05
C GLY A 108 9.52 -5.24 -20.67
N ILE A 109 10.47 -5.59 -21.54
CA ILE A 109 11.31 -4.62 -22.26
C ILE A 109 10.45 -3.69 -23.13
N GLY A 110 9.55 -4.25 -23.95
CA GLY A 110 8.69 -3.47 -24.82
C GLY A 110 7.82 -2.48 -24.05
N LEU A 111 7.22 -2.93 -22.93
CA LEU A 111 6.44 -2.10 -22.03
C LEU A 111 7.29 -1.06 -21.30
N ALA A 112 8.55 -1.35 -20.96
CA ALA A 112 9.45 -0.41 -20.31
C ALA A 112 9.83 0.74 -21.23
N VAL A 113 10.29 0.46 -22.45
CA VAL A 113 10.65 1.48 -23.46
C VAL A 113 9.47 2.39 -23.75
N LEU A 114 8.31 1.76 -23.96
CA LEU A 114 7.09 2.46 -24.28
C LEU A 114 6.63 3.37 -23.11
N LEU A 115 6.70 2.90 -21.85
CA LEU A 115 6.42 3.73 -20.67
C LEU A 115 7.43 4.86 -20.47
N GLY A 116 8.72 4.57 -20.68
CA GLY A 116 9.76 5.58 -20.60
C GLY A 116 9.47 6.75 -21.53
N ALA A 117 9.01 6.46 -22.75
CA ALA A 117 8.64 7.48 -23.74
C ALA A 117 7.45 8.33 -23.30
N ILE A 118 6.38 7.74 -22.74
CA ILE A 118 5.24 8.55 -22.23
C ILE A 118 5.62 9.36 -21.00
N GLY A 119 6.31 8.74 -20.04
CA GLY A 119 6.75 9.45 -18.83
C GLY A 119 7.57 10.68 -19.19
N LEU A 120 8.52 10.52 -20.11
CA LEU A 120 9.30 11.64 -20.67
C LEU A 120 8.42 12.67 -21.38
N GLY A 121 7.47 12.22 -22.21
CA GLY A 121 6.52 13.10 -22.89
C GLY A 121 5.75 14.00 -21.92
N ARG A 122 5.18 13.44 -20.84
CA ARG A 122 4.44 14.20 -19.83
C ARG A 122 5.29 15.23 -19.11
N ILE A 123 6.53 14.88 -18.79
CA ILE A 123 7.49 15.79 -18.16
C ILE A 123 7.81 16.95 -19.12
N VAL A 124 8.11 16.63 -20.39
CA VAL A 124 8.47 17.63 -21.41
C VAL A 124 7.31 18.57 -21.74
N PHE A 125 6.09 18.07 -21.81
CA PHE A 125 4.89 18.87 -22.09
C PHE A 125 4.27 19.54 -20.85
N LEU A 126 4.99 19.59 -19.72
CA LEU A 126 4.57 20.25 -18.47
C LEU A 126 3.26 19.71 -17.87
N GLY A 127 2.80 18.51 -18.27
CA GLY A 127 1.60 17.89 -17.69
C GLY A 127 1.74 17.68 -16.18
N ASP A 128 2.95 17.34 -15.73
CA ASP A 128 3.27 17.19 -14.31
C ASP A 128 3.18 18.50 -13.52
N THR A 129 3.42 19.66 -14.15
CA THR A 129 3.29 20.97 -13.51
C THR A 129 1.85 21.30 -13.20
N PHE A 130 0.94 21.06 -14.16
CA PHE A 130 -0.50 21.24 -13.93
C PHE A 130 -1.02 20.31 -12.84
N GLN A 131 -0.61 19.03 -12.86
CA GLN A 131 -0.98 18.07 -11.83
C GLN A 131 -0.50 18.51 -10.44
N TYR A 132 0.75 18.99 -10.32
CA TYR A 132 1.27 19.51 -9.07
C TYR A 132 0.44 20.70 -8.52
N ILE A 133 0.03 21.63 -9.38
CA ILE A 133 -0.80 22.76 -8.98
C ILE A 133 -2.15 22.25 -8.45
N VAL A 134 -2.79 21.32 -9.16
CA VAL A 134 -4.08 20.73 -8.75
C VAL A 134 -3.95 19.99 -7.42
N GLU A 135 -2.92 19.18 -7.24
CA GLU A 135 -2.65 18.45 -5.99
C GLU A 135 -2.45 19.40 -4.81
N GLU A 136 -1.71 20.49 -5.00
CA GLU A 136 -1.44 21.47 -3.95
C GLU A 136 -2.71 22.25 -3.55
N VAL A 137 -3.57 22.59 -4.53
CA VAL A 137 -4.88 23.20 -4.28
C VAL A 137 -5.79 22.22 -3.52
N ASN A 138 -5.83 20.96 -3.94
CA ASN A 138 -6.63 19.92 -3.27
C ASN A 138 -6.15 19.67 -1.84
N ARG A 139 -4.83 19.68 -1.60
CA ARG A 139 -4.25 19.56 -0.26
C ARG A 139 -4.69 20.70 0.65
N TRP A 140 -4.67 21.95 0.17
CA TRP A 140 -5.14 23.09 0.95
C TRP A 140 -6.63 22.99 1.28
N ARG A 141 -7.47 22.62 0.30
CA ARG A 141 -8.90 22.37 0.51
C ARG A 141 -9.15 21.24 1.52
N LEU A 142 -8.32 20.20 1.49
CA LEU A 142 -8.44 19.06 2.40
C LEU A 142 -8.10 19.47 3.83
N ARG A 143 -7.04 20.26 4.02
CA ARG A 143 -6.71 20.84 5.34
C ARG A 143 -7.86 21.64 5.90
N ASP A 144 -8.49 22.48 5.09
CA ASP A 144 -9.63 23.30 5.52
C ASP A 144 -10.84 22.43 5.92
N HIS A 145 -11.16 21.40 5.12
CA HIS A 145 -12.21 20.43 5.45
C HIS A 145 -11.92 19.70 6.77
N VAL A 146 -10.71 19.17 6.92
CA VAL A 146 -10.30 18.45 8.15
C VAL A 146 -10.29 19.37 9.36
N ARG A 147 -9.88 20.63 9.19
CA ARG A 147 -9.98 21.65 10.25
C ARG A 147 -11.42 21.80 10.71
N GLY A 148 -12.36 21.96 9.78
CA GLY A 148 -13.79 22.09 10.09
C GLY A 148 -14.33 20.87 10.85
N LEU A 149 -13.99 19.65 10.43
CA LEU A 149 -14.38 18.41 11.12
C LEU A 149 -13.84 18.36 12.56
N LEU A 150 -12.55 18.68 12.74
CA LEU A 150 -11.90 18.62 14.04
C LEU A 150 -12.42 19.69 15.00
N GLU A 151 -12.62 20.92 14.52
CA GLU A 151 -13.17 22.03 15.32
C GLU A 151 -14.64 21.80 15.71
N ALA A 152 -15.38 21.04 14.91
CA ALA A 152 -16.74 20.64 15.26
C ALA A 152 -16.79 19.53 16.32
N LYS A 153 -15.80 18.61 16.33
CA LYS A 153 -15.80 17.43 17.21
C LYS A 153 -15.01 17.63 18.51
N TYR A 154 -13.90 18.35 18.47
CA TYR A 154 -12.94 18.48 19.57
C TYR A 154 -12.76 19.94 19.98
N SER A 155 -12.32 20.17 21.22
CA SER A 155 -12.02 21.50 21.73
C SER A 155 -10.84 21.46 22.71
N GLY A 156 -10.33 22.64 23.11
CA GLY A 156 -9.25 22.76 24.08
C GLY A 156 -7.95 22.08 23.67
N ASP A 157 -7.23 21.52 24.65
CA ASP A 157 -5.91 20.91 24.46
C ASP A 157 -5.96 19.69 23.53
N THR A 158 -7.03 18.90 23.58
CA THR A 158 -7.22 17.75 22.67
C THR A 158 -7.21 18.18 21.21
N LEU A 159 -7.92 19.27 20.87
CA LEU A 159 -7.92 19.79 19.50
C LEU A 159 -6.53 20.29 19.11
N ALA A 160 -5.84 21.00 19.99
CA ALA A 160 -4.50 21.52 19.73
C ALA A 160 -3.48 20.40 19.52
N ASP A 161 -3.52 19.36 20.36
CA ASP A 161 -2.66 18.18 20.26
C ASP A 161 -2.89 17.44 18.93
N ILE A 162 -4.15 17.21 18.54
CA ILE A 162 -4.49 16.56 17.28
C ILE A 162 -4.00 17.40 16.09
N LYS A 163 -4.30 18.71 16.07
CA LYS A 163 -3.85 19.63 15.00
C LYS A 163 -2.33 19.60 14.84
N ALA A 164 -1.60 19.59 15.95
CA ALA A 164 -0.14 19.51 15.95
C ALA A 164 0.36 18.15 15.43
N ALA A 165 -0.22 17.04 15.90
CA ALA A 165 0.20 15.68 15.53
C ALA A 165 -0.01 15.37 14.04
N ILE A 166 -1.16 15.78 13.48
CA ILE A 166 -1.45 15.63 12.05
C ILE A 166 -0.85 16.74 11.19
N ARG A 167 -0.21 17.73 11.83
CA ARG A 167 0.45 18.86 11.15
C ARG A 167 -0.51 19.65 10.27
N LEU A 168 -1.67 19.98 10.83
CA LEU A 168 -2.77 20.64 10.11
C LEU A 168 -2.36 22.04 9.63
N ASP A 169 -1.65 22.78 10.46
CA ASP A 169 -1.31 24.17 10.18
C ASP A 169 0.05 24.31 9.45
N HIS A 170 1.02 23.46 9.76
CA HIS A 170 2.42 23.58 9.28
C HIS A 170 3.04 22.23 8.91
N GLY A 171 3.91 22.21 7.90
CA GLY A 171 4.65 21.00 7.48
C GLY A 171 3.81 19.99 6.68
N ALA A 172 4.27 18.73 6.66
CA ALA A 172 3.64 17.63 5.94
C ALA A 172 2.34 17.17 6.65
N PHE A 173 1.22 17.68 6.13
CA PHE A 173 -0.13 17.40 6.63
C PHE A 173 -0.54 15.95 6.37
N GLY A 174 -0.97 15.27 7.42
CA GLY A 174 -1.58 13.95 7.33
C GLY A 174 -1.56 13.18 8.65
N LEU A 175 -2.43 12.19 8.75
CA LEU A 175 -2.49 11.25 9.87
C LEU A 175 -1.35 10.24 9.78
N ARG A 176 -0.49 10.20 10.78
CA ARG A 176 0.64 9.26 10.85
C ARG A 176 0.18 7.95 11.48
N LEU A 177 0.19 6.89 10.68
CA LEU A 177 -0.20 5.56 11.13
C LEU A 177 0.94 4.60 10.90
N HIS A 178 1.36 3.93 11.97
CA HIS A 178 2.25 2.79 11.88
C HIS A 178 1.41 1.53 11.75
N GLY A 179 1.69 0.71 10.75
CA GLY A 179 0.97 -0.51 10.45
C GLY A 179 1.88 -1.72 10.37
N THR A 180 1.30 -2.87 10.06
CA THR A 180 2.07 -4.09 9.78
C THR A 180 1.60 -4.74 8.50
N ALA A 181 2.57 -5.03 7.62
CA ALA A 181 2.40 -5.81 6.43
C ALA A 181 2.84 -7.26 6.70
N TYR A 182 1.86 -8.13 6.89
CA TYR A 182 2.13 -9.54 7.11
C TYR A 182 2.26 -10.29 5.79
N ARG A 183 3.10 -11.33 5.80
CA ARG A 183 3.10 -12.36 4.77
C ARG A 183 2.81 -13.72 5.39
N THR A 184 1.80 -14.41 4.89
CA THR A 184 1.50 -15.77 5.36
C THR A 184 2.61 -16.73 4.93
N VAL A 185 2.87 -17.76 5.73
CA VAL A 185 3.90 -18.77 5.47
C VAL A 185 3.31 -20.16 5.67
N LEU A 186 3.55 -21.04 4.72
CA LEU A 186 3.30 -22.47 4.88
C LEU A 186 4.60 -23.17 5.25
N ASP A 187 4.52 -24.06 6.21
CA ASP A 187 5.67 -24.81 6.69
C ASP A 187 5.47 -26.31 6.38
N SER A 188 6.38 -26.89 5.60
CA SER A 188 6.41 -28.33 5.29
C SER A 188 6.54 -29.23 6.53
N GLN A 189 6.92 -28.70 7.69
CA GLN A 189 7.06 -29.47 8.91
C GLN A 189 5.92 -29.23 9.91
N ALA A 190 4.96 -28.35 9.59
CA ALA A 190 3.82 -28.12 10.47
C ALA A 190 3.06 -29.45 10.67
N PRO A 191 2.82 -29.88 11.91
CA PRO A 191 2.15 -31.16 12.17
C PRO A 191 0.69 -31.09 11.74
N SER A 192 0.17 -32.18 11.15
CA SER A 192 -1.26 -32.30 10.87
C SER A 192 -2.04 -32.41 12.18
N PRO A 193 -3.12 -31.63 12.39
CA PRO A 193 -3.98 -31.78 13.55
C PRO A 193 -4.83 -33.07 13.48
N ARG A 194 -4.97 -33.69 12.30
CA ARG A 194 -5.82 -34.88 12.08
C ARG A 194 -5.03 -36.19 12.05
N GLU A 195 -3.79 -36.16 11.59
CA GLU A 195 -2.95 -37.35 11.38
C GLU A 195 -1.57 -37.15 12.02
N PRO A 196 -1.38 -37.55 13.28
CA PRO A 196 -0.10 -37.48 13.95
C PRO A 196 0.98 -38.24 13.17
N GLY A 197 2.08 -37.56 12.81
CA GLY A 197 3.19 -38.14 12.03
C GLY A 197 3.16 -37.82 10.54
N VAL A 198 2.08 -37.23 10.02
CA VAL A 198 2.02 -36.70 8.65
C VAL A 198 2.07 -35.17 8.71
N PRO A 199 2.91 -34.50 7.90
CA PRO A 199 2.86 -33.04 7.83
C PRO A 199 1.52 -32.52 7.31
N ASN A 200 1.07 -31.41 7.86
CA ASN A 200 -0.23 -30.80 7.56
C ASN A 200 -0.41 -30.53 6.07
N LEU A 201 0.61 -30.02 5.38
CA LEU A 201 0.52 -29.74 3.94
C LEU A 201 0.31 -30.99 3.09
N VAL A 202 0.85 -32.14 3.50
CA VAL A 202 0.63 -33.43 2.82
C VAL A 202 -0.83 -33.83 3.02
N GLY A 203 -1.30 -33.85 4.27
CA GLY A 203 -2.68 -34.23 4.58
C GLY A 203 -3.71 -33.35 3.87
N LEU A 204 -3.50 -32.04 3.82
CA LEU A 204 -4.38 -31.11 3.10
C LEU A 204 -4.34 -31.33 1.57
N HIS A 205 -3.18 -31.70 1.02
CA HIS A 205 -3.04 -31.99 -0.40
C HIS A 205 -3.76 -33.28 -0.80
N GLU A 206 -3.57 -34.36 -0.04
CA GLU A 206 -4.22 -35.65 -0.25
C GLU A 206 -5.74 -35.56 -0.13
N GLN A 207 -6.24 -34.69 0.75
CA GLN A 207 -7.68 -34.43 0.93
C GLN A 207 -8.28 -33.53 -0.17
N GLY A 208 -7.44 -32.99 -1.07
CA GLY A 208 -7.87 -32.03 -2.10
C GLY A 208 -8.27 -30.66 -1.54
N ALA A 209 -7.99 -30.36 -0.27
CA ALA A 209 -8.27 -29.06 0.33
C ALA A 209 -7.33 -27.98 -0.23
N ILE A 210 -6.10 -28.35 -0.57
CA ILE A 210 -5.14 -27.49 -1.27
C ILE A 210 -4.47 -28.25 -2.42
N ASN A 211 -4.03 -27.52 -3.44
CA ASN A 211 -3.09 -28.06 -4.43
C ASN A 211 -1.68 -27.56 -4.10
N LEU A 212 -0.86 -28.40 -3.45
CA LEU A 212 0.49 -28.01 -3.05
C LEU A 212 1.42 -27.79 -4.25
N ARG A 213 1.22 -28.52 -5.35
CA ARG A 213 1.98 -28.32 -6.60
C ARG A 213 1.73 -26.94 -7.17
N ALA A 214 0.47 -26.50 -7.19
CA ALA A 214 0.10 -25.15 -7.59
C ALA A 214 0.65 -24.08 -6.63
N LEU A 215 0.54 -24.29 -5.31
CA LEU A 215 1.06 -23.36 -4.30
C LEU A 215 2.60 -23.25 -4.32
N CYS A 216 3.31 -24.27 -4.78
CA CYS A 216 4.75 -24.24 -5.01
C CYS A 216 5.14 -23.69 -6.40
N GLY A 217 4.16 -23.38 -7.26
CA GLY A 217 4.39 -22.84 -8.60
C GLY A 217 4.84 -23.88 -9.64
N PHE A 218 4.53 -25.17 -9.44
CA PHE A 218 4.79 -26.22 -10.43
C PHE A 218 3.57 -26.53 -11.29
N GLU A 219 2.38 -26.17 -10.83
CA GLU A 219 1.14 -26.24 -11.61
C GLU A 219 0.52 -24.85 -11.76
N PHE A 220 -0.09 -24.60 -12.91
CA PHE A 220 -0.64 -23.31 -13.27
C PHE A 220 -2.01 -23.48 -13.91
N ASP A 221 -3.04 -23.31 -13.09
CA ASP A 221 -4.44 -23.45 -13.52
C ASP A 221 -5.00 -22.11 -14.05
N GLU A 222 -4.28 -21.01 -13.78
CA GLU A 222 -4.72 -19.65 -14.04
C GLU A 222 -4.06 -19.06 -15.31
N GLY A 223 -4.81 -18.21 -16.03
CA GLY A 223 -4.30 -17.51 -17.21
C GLY A 223 -3.16 -16.53 -16.90
N PHE A 224 -2.46 -16.08 -17.94
CA PHE A 224 -1.26 -15.23 -17.86
C PHE A 224 -1.35 -14.06 -16.86
N TRP A 225 -2.43 -13.25 -16.95
CA TRP A 225 -2.69 -12.07 -16.11
C TRP A 225 -3.03 -12.38 -14.64
N ASN A 226 -3.17 -13.67 -14.33
CA ASN A 226 -3.50 -14.19 -13.02
C ASN A 226 -2.37 -15.01 -12.42
N ARG A 227 -1.22 -15.08 -13.09
CA ARG A 227 -0.06 -15.81 -12.57
C ARG A 227 0.36 -15.26 -11.20
N LYS A 228 0.56 -16.19 -10.28
CA LYS A 228 1.05 -15.97 -8.92
C LYS A 228 2.56 -16.11 -8.90
N ARG A 229 3.24 -15.39 -8.00
CA ARG A 229 4.70 -15.51 -7.82
C ARG A 229 5.02 -16.13 -6.46
N TYR A 230 4.50 -17.33 -6.26
CA TYR A 230 4.83 -18.11 -5.09
C TYR A 230 6.33 -18.38 -5.03
N LYS A 231 6.86 -18.44 -3.81
CA LYS A 231 8.27 -18.70 -3.55
C LYS A 231 8.40 -19.86 -2.58
N THR A 232 9.23 -20.83 -2.94
CA THR A 232 9.64 -21.92 -2.06
C THR A 232 11.05 -21.64 -1.55
N LEU A 233 11.32 -22.04 -0.30
CA LEU A 233 12.63 -21.89 0.33
C LEU A 233 12.94 -23.13 1.13
N LYS A 234 14.03 -23.82 0.81
CA LYS A 234 14.54 -24.93 1.63
C LYS A 234 14.98 -24.41 3.00
N LYS A 235 14.59 -25.12 4.05
CA LYS A 235 15.06 -24.93 5.42
C LYS A 235 16.38 -25.67 5.61
N GLY A 236 17.37 -24.99 6.20
CA GLY A 236 18.70 -25.54 6.47
C GLY A 236 19.81 -24.55 6.12
N THR A 237 21.04 -24.86 6.56
CA THR A 237 22.20 -23.99 6.35
C THR A 237 22.61 -23.99 4.88
N VAL A 238 22.31 -22.90 4.18
CA VAL A 238 22.90 -22.64 2.87
C VAL A 238 24.23 -21.92 3.11
N VAL A 239 25.35 -22.60 2.84
CA VAL A 239 26.68 -21.97 2.86
C VAL A 239 26.80 -21.13 1.59
N GLY A 240 26.35 -19.87 1.64
CA GLY A 240 26.40 -18.91 0.54
C GLY A 240 26.75 -17.52 1.07
N GLY A 241 27.80 -16.92 0.49
CA GLY A 241 28.58 -15.81 1.03
C GLY A 241 27.85 -14.49 1.32
N GLY A 242 28.49 -13.70 2.17
CA GLY A 242 28.01 -12.45 2.75
C GLY A 242 27.43 -11.46 1.73
N GLY A 243 26.12 -11.28 1.81
CA GLY A 243 25.35 -10.20 1.22
C GLY A 243 23.94 -10.37 1.74
N GLY A 244 23.45 -9.45 2.56
CA GLY A 244 22.23 -9.57 3.37
C GLY A 244 20.90 -9.60 2.59
N GLY A 245 20.82 -10.29 1.45
CA GLY A 245 19.60 -10.59 0.72
C GLY A 245 19.11 -12.02 0.95
N GLU A 246 17.79 -12.24 0.81
CA GLU A 246 17.18 -13.56 0.88
C GLU A 246 17.72 -14.46 -0.25
N PHE A 247 18.50 -15.49 0.09
CA PHE A 247 19.07 -16.40 -0.90
C PHE A 247 17.95 -17.26 -1.54
N ASP A 248 17.77 -17.16 -2.85
CA ASP A 248 16.80 -17.98 -3.60
C ASP A 248 17.32 -19.44 -3.62
N ASN A 249 16.86 -20.27 -2.68
CA ASN A 249 17.07 -21.73 -2.66
C ASN A 249 15.74 -22.49 -2.79
N PRO A 250 15.09 -22.45 -3.98
CA PRO A 250 13.81 -23.11 -4.20
C PRO A 250 13.96 -24.63 -4.21
N ILE A 251 12.86 -25.33 -3.90
CA ILE A 251 12.76 -26.78 -4.16
C ILE A 251 12.54 -27.04 -5.66
N SER A 252 12.92 -28.22 -6.14
CA SER A 252 12.53 -28.71 -7.47
C SER A 252 11.17 -29.45 -7.45
N ALA A 253 10.61 -29.69 -8.63
CA ALA A 253 9.39 -30.50 -8.76
C ALA A 253 9.62 -31.94 -8.24
N ASP A 254 10.73 -32.57 -8.63
CA ASP A 254 11.09 -33.93 -8.17
C ASP A 254 11.28 -34.00 -6.64
N GLU A 255 11.80 -32.94 -6.02
CA GLU A 255 11.92 -32.84 -4.57
C GLU A 255 10.56 -32.71 -3.89
N LEU A 256 9.64 -31.95 -4.49
CA LEU A 256 8.25 -31.89 -4.01
C LEU A 256 7.55 -33.24 -4.18
N ASP A 257 7.76 -33.94 -5.30
CA ASP A 257 7.21 -35.27 -5.56
C ASP A 257 7.71 -36.28 -4.53
N THR A 258 9.03 -36.28 -4.30
CA THR A 258 9.64 -37.11 -3.26
C THR A 258 9.03 -36.81 -1.88
N TYR A 259 8.80 -35.54 -1.56
CA TYR A 259 8.15 -35.12 -0.32
C TYR A 259 6.70 -35.60 -0.24
N LEU A 260 5.91 -35.46 -1.29
CA LEU A 260 4.51 -35.91 -1.33
C LEU A 260 4.40 -37.44 -1.28
N ASP A 261 5.16 -38.16 -2.12
CA ASP A 261 5.12 -39.62 -2.23
C ASP A 261 5.60 -40.33 -0.96
N SER A 262 6.52 -39.70 -0.23
CA SER A 262 6.99 -40.18 1.07
C SER A 262 6.13 -39.71 2.25
N ARG A 263 5.01 -39.03 1.97
CA ARG A 263 4.15 -38.38 2.96
C ARG A 263 4.93 -37.51 3.96
N GLY A 264 5.93 -36.80 3.44
CA GLY A 264 6.79 -35.88 4.19
C GLY A 264 7.99 -36.51 4.90
N ALA A 265 8.20 -37.83 4.78
CA ALA A 265 9.31 -38.52 5.42
C ALA A 265 10.66 -38.35 4.70
N ARG A 266 10.65 -38.01 3.41
CA ARG A 266 11.82 -37.79 2.55
C ARG A 266 11.71 -36.45 1.83
N GLY A 267 12.81 -36.00 1.23
CA GLY A 267 12.90 -34.71 0.54
C GLY A 267 13.35 -33.58 1.46
N PRO A 268 13.58 -32.37 0.91
CA PRO A 268 13.98 -31.23 1.70
C PRO A 268 12.82 -30.72 2.54
N THR A 269 13.12 -30.21 3.73
CA THR A 269 12.18 -29.36 4.47
C THR A 269 12.19 -27.98 3.84
N PHE A 270 11.02 -27.36 3.67
CA PHE A 270 10.87 -26.05 3.04
C PHE A 270 9.74 -25.22 3.68
N ILE A 271 9.72 -23.94 3.33
CA ILE A 271 8.56 -23.05 3.50
C ILE A 271 8.05 -22.60 2.14
N VAL A 272 6.77 -22.28 2.06
CA VAL A 272 6.13 -21.66 0.90
C VAL A 272 5.65 -20.27 1.31
N LEU A 273 5.87 -19.30 0.43
CA LEU A 273 5.49 -17.90 0.58
C LEU A 273 4.57 -17.49 -0.57
N PRO A 274 3.53 -16.68 -0.32
CA PRO A 274 2.61 -16.21 -1.34
C PRO A 274 3.27 -15.22 -2.31
N MET A 275 4.40 -14.62 -1.92
CA MET A 275 5.17 -13.65 -2.71
C MET A 275 6.60 -13.50 -2.20
N ARG A 276 7.47 -12.90 -3.03
CA ARG A 276 8.85 -12.52 -2.69
C ARG A 276 8.90 -11.26 -1.80
N ASP A 277 10.00 -11.04 -1.08
CA ASP A 277 10.20 -9.82 -0.27
C ASP A 277 10.04 -8.54 -1.10
N GLY A 278 10.76 -8.45 -2.23
CA GLY A 278 10.67 -7.27 -3.11
C GLY A 278 9.27 -7.02 -3.69
N ALA A 279 8.43 -8.06 -3.82
CA ALA A 279 7.04 -7.90 -4.25
C ALA A 279 6.17 -7.30 -3.14
N LEU A 280 6.36 -7.75 -1.88
CA LEU A 280 5.71 -7.14 -0.73
C LEU A 280 6.16 -5.68 -0.55
N ASP A 281 7.46 -5.43 -0.62
CA ASP A 281 8.05 -4.09 -0.47
C ASP A 281 7.49 -3.12 -1.52
N THR A 282 7.38 -3.56 -2.78
CA THR A 282 6.80 -2.74 -3.86
C THR A 282 5.36 -2.35 -3.55
N LYS A 283 4.55 -3.29 -3.05
CA LYS A 283 3.14 -3.03 -2.76
C LYS A 283 2.95 -2.14 -1.53
N VAL A 284 3.72 -2.39 -0.48
CA VAL A 284 3.72 -1.59 0.74
C VAL A 284 4.22 -0.17 0.44
N ALA A 285 5.30 -0.01 -0.33
CA ALA A 285 5.78 1.28 -0.78
C ALA A 285 4.74 2.03 -1.62
N THR A 286 4.03 1.32 -2.50
CA THR A 286 2.90 1.89 -3.26
C THR A 286 1.79 2.36 -2.32
N ALA A 287 1.47 1.60 -1.27
CA ALA A 287 0.49 2.01 -0.27
C ALA A 287 0.93 3.23 0.54
N ARG A 288 2.21 3.32 0.93
CA ARG A 288 2.78 4.51 1.57
C ARG A 288 2.70 5.73 0.64
N GLU A 289 3.00 5.57 -0.64
CA GLU A 289 2.95 6.65 -1.63
C GLU A 289 1.51 7.13 -1.84
N LYS A 290 0.59 6.21 -2.17
CA LYS A 290 -0.79 6.52 -2.50
C LYS A 290 -1.64 6.91 -1.29
N GLY A 291 -1.30 6.42 -0.10
CA GLY A 291 -1.91 6.86 1.16
C GLY A 291 -1.77 8.38 1.39
N ARG A 292 -0.67 8.99 0.93
CA ARG A 292 -0.45 10.44 1.07
C ARG A 292 -1.43 11.28 0.27
N GLU A 293 -2.01 10.74 -0.81
CA GLU A 293 -3.06 11.40 -1.57
C GLU A 293 -4.35 11.54 -0.73
N LEU A 294 -4.55 10.64 0.24
CA LEU A 294 -5.61 10.70 1.26
C LEU A 294 -5.18 11.46 2.53
N ALA A 295 -3.96 12.01 2.55
CA ALA A 295 -3.28 12.51 3.75
C ALA A 295 -3.17 11.45 4.88
N LEU A 296 -2.96 10.20 4.50
CA LEU A 296 -2.56 9.11 5.38
C LEU A 296 -1.06 8.85 5.22
N MET A 297 -0.27 9.20 6.23
CA MET A 297 1.17 8.98 6.30
C MET A 297 1.42 7.58 6.86
N LEU A 298 1.27 6.57 5.99
CA LEU A 298 1.40 5.18 6.37
C LEU A 298 2.87 4.78 6.46
N ASP A 299 3.20 4.06 7.52
CA ASP A 299 4.43 3.29 7.64
C ASP A 299 4.10 1.82 7.99
N PHE A 300 5.00 0.90 7.65
CA PHE A 300 4.75 -0.53 7.80
C PHE A 300 6.02 -1.27 8.24
N ASP A 301 5.89 -1.99 9.35
CA ASP A 301 6.75 -3.13 9.62
C ASP A 301 6.34 -4.32 8.75
N THR A 302 7.29 -5.21 8.44
CA THR A 302 7.00 -6.48 7.78
C THR A 302 7.17 -7.64 8.75
N ASP A 303 6.25 -8.60 8.71
CA ASP A 303 6.29 -9.79 9.57
C ASP A 303 5.78 -11.03 8.80
N ARG A 304 6.12 -12.22 9.29
CA ARG A 304 5.71 -13.51 8.71
C ARG A 304 4.78 -14.23 9.67
N ARG A 305 3.66 -14.74 9.17
CA ARG A 305 2.67 -15.47 9.97
C ARG A 305 2.43 -16.87 9.42
N GLY A 306 2.68 -17.89 10.23
CA GLY A 306 2.41 -19.28 9.86
C GLY A 306 0.90 -19.52 9.75
N VAL A 307 0.46 -20.20 8.68
CA VAL A 307 -0.93 -20.63 8.53
C VAL A 307 -1.00 -22.13 8.26
N THR A 308 -1.93 -22.81 8.93
CA THR A 308 -2.12 -24.26 8.86
C THR A 308 -3.55 -24.67 8.52
N ASP A 309 -4.53 -23.81 8.79
CA ASP A 309 -5.93 -24.06 8.43
C ASP A 309 -6.14 -23.84 6.91
N PRO A 310 -6.76 -24.78 6.18
CA PRO A 310 -7.03 -24.61 4.75
C PRO A 310 -7.82 -23.34 4.41
N ASP A 311 -8.73 -22.90 5.27
CA ASP A 311 -9.53 -21.67 5.06
C ASP A 311 -8.69 -20.39 5.20
N HIS A 312 -7.52 -20.49 5.85
CA HIS A 312 -6.52 -19.41 5.95
C HIS A 312 -5.43 -19.50 4.85
N ILE A 313 -5.39 -20.61 4.11
CA ILE A 313 -4.52 -20.77 2.94
C ILE A 313 -5.25 -20.31 1.68
N VAL A 314 -6.51 -20.74 1.53
CA VAL A 314 -7.41 -20.41 0.43
C VAL A 314 -8.59 -19.63 0.99
N HIS A 315 -8.50 -18.31 0.93
CA HIS A 315 -9.50 -17.43 1.54
C HIS A 315 -10.83 -17.53 0.78
N HIS A 316 -11.95 -17.46 1.50
CA HIS A 316 -13.25 -17.39 0.85
C HIS A 316 -13.40 -16.06 0.11
N GLY A 317 -13.80 -16.13 -1.15
CA GLY A 317 -14.19 -14.99 -1.97
C GLY A 317 -15.69 -14.74 -1.94
N TYR A 318 -16.19 -13.87 -2.83
CA TYR A 318 -17.61 -13.53 -2.89
C TYR A 318 -18.48 -14.61 -3.57
N ASP A 319 -17.86 -15.71 -4.03
CA ASP A 319 -18.56 -16.94 -4.41
C ASP A 319 -19.17 -17.67 -3.19
N ARG A 320 -18.83 -17.23 -1.97
CA ARG A 320 -19.31 -17.77 -0.70
C ARG A 320 -20.07 -16.69 0.09
N ALA A 321 -21.02 -17.10 0.91
CA ALA A 321 -21.81 -16.17 1.75
C ALA A 321 -21.08 -15.77 3.05
N ASP A 322 -20.09 -16.55 3.47
CA ASP A 322 -19.35 -16.39 4.73
C ASP A 322 -17.98 -15.71 4.55
N THR A 323 -17.76 -15.03 3.42
CA THR A 323 -16.51 -14.31 3.08
C THR A 323 -15.99 -13.44 4.23
N HIS A 324 -16.81 -12.50 4.72
CA HIS A 324 -16.41 -11.56 5.77
C HIS A 324 -16.32 -12.20 7.16
N PRO A 325 -17.23 -13.11 7.57
CA PRO A 325 -17.04 -13.92 8.78
C PRO A 325 -15.73 -14.71 8.78
N LYS A 326 -15.33 -15.31 7.64
CA LYS A 326 -14.07 -16.05 7.51
C LYS A 326 -12.85 -15.13 7.54
N LEU A 327 -12.92 -13.97 6.89
CA LEU A 327 -11.88 -12.94 7.02
C LEU A 327 -11.76 -12.45 8.48
N THR A 328 -12.88 -12.31 9.19
CA THR A 328 -12.89 -11.94 10.62
C THR A 328 -12.17 -12.99 11.47
N SER A 329 -12.50 -14.27 11.26
CA SER A 329 -11.84 -15.39 11.94
C SER A 329 -10.34 -15.42 11.66
N PHE A 330 -9.93 -15.14 10.43
CA PHE A 330 -8.52 -15.07 10.04
C PHE A 330 -7.79 -13.91 10.74
N LEU A 331 -8.32 -12.69 10.65
CA LEU A 331 -7.71 -11.51 11.24
C LEU A 331 -7.61 -11.63 12.77
N THR A 332 -8.62 -12.20 13.42
CA THR A 332 -8.61 -12.38 14.88
C THR A 332 -7.71 -13.55 15.31
N GLY A 333 -7.87 -14.73 14.69
CA GLY A 333 -7.18 -15.94 15.10
C GLY A 333 -5.72 -16.05 14.66
N VAL A 334 -5.34 -15.49 13.50
CA VAL A 334 -3.97 -15.60 12.96
C VAL A 334 -3.18 -14.31 13.18
N ILE A 335 -3.81 -13.17 12.94
CA ILE A 335 -3.13 -11.86 13.01
C ILE A 335 -3.19 -11.28 14.42
N GLY A 336 -4.19 -11.66 15.23
CA GLY A 336 -4.34 -11.18 16.60
C GLY A 336 -5.13 -9.87 16.70
N ARG A 337 -6.01 -9.60 15.74
CA ARG A 337 -6.95 -8.47 15.80
C ARG A 337 -8.09 -8.76 16.78
N HIS A 338 -8.75 -7.72 17.25
CA HIS A 338 -9.88 -7.82 18.16
C HIS A 338 -11.19 -7.95 17.37
N ASP A 339 -12.10 -8.78 17.88
CA ASP A 339 -13.46 -8.92 17.38
C ASP A 339 -14.36 -7.92 18.11
N LYS A 340 -14.98 -6.99 17.37
CA LYS A 340 -15.88 -5.95 17.89
C LYS A 340 -17.03 -6.49 18.73
N ARG A 341 -17.47 -7.72 18.50
CA ARG A 341 -18.57 -8.35 19.25
C ARG A 341 -18.15 -8.78 20.65
N THR A 342 -16.85 -9.07 20.85
CA THR A 342 -16.30 -9.53 22.14
C THR A 342 -15.44 -8.48 22.83
N ASP A 343 -14.75 -7.65 22.06
CA ASP A 343 -13.87 -6.58 22.52
C ASP A 343 -14.01 -5.35 21.59
N PRO A 344 -15.10 -4.56 21.76
CA PRO A 344 -15.36 -3.40 20.92
C PRO A 344 -14.27 -2.31 21.06
N ASP A 345 -13.74 -2.10 22.26
CA ASP A 345 -12.73 -1.07 22.50
C ASP A 345 -11.38 -1.45 21.89
N GLY A 346 -10.96 -2.72 22.03
CA GLY A 346 -9.79 -3.26 21.34
C GLY A 346 -9.92 -3.19 19.82
N ALA A 347 -11.11 -3.49 19.28
CA ALA A 347 -11.37 -3.42 17.83
C ALA A 347 -11.32 -1.97 17.30
N VAL A 348 -11.75 -1.00 18.10
CA VAL A 348 -11.58 0.43 17.76
C VAL A 348 -10.12 0.86 17.88
N GLY A 349 -9.40 0.41 18.91
CA GLY A 349 -7.97 0.67 19.07
C GLY A 349 -7.13 0.13 17.90
N ASP A 350 -7.56 -0.99 17.35
CA ASP A 350 -6.98 -1.62 16.16
C ASP A 350 -7.00 -0.69 14.92
N LEU A 351 -7.89 0.31 14.86
CA LEU A 351 -7.89 1.31 13.77
C LEU A 351 -6.63 2.20 13.78
N CYS A 352 -5.97 2.39 14.92
CA CYS A 352 -4.72 3.15 14.99
C CYS A 352 -3.55 2.41 14.32
N HIS A 353 -3.67 1.10 14.10
CA HIS A 353 -2.61 0.24 13.57
C HIS A 353 -3.12 -0.58 12.38
N PRO A 354 -3.12 -0.01 11.16
CA PRO A 354 -3.64 -0.69 9.97
C PRO A 354 -2.83 -1.94 9.65
N VAL A 355 -3.52 -3.00 9.19
CA VAL A 355 -2.88 -4.25 8.81
C VAL A 355 -3.24 -4.64 7.38
N VAL A 356 -2.22 -5.05 6.61
CA VAL A 356 -2.37 -5.69 5.31
C VAL A 356 -1.68 -7.03 5.31
N VAL A 357 -2.32 -8.04 4.72
CA VAL A 357 -1.81 -9.42 4.77
C VAL A 357 -1.73 -10.01 3.39
N GLY A 358 -0.51 -10.35 2.97
CA GLY A 358 -0.28 -11.12 1.75
C GLY A 358 -0.66 -12.58 1.95
N VAL A 359 -1.67 -13.07 1.21
CA VAL A 359 -2.22 -14.43 1.25
C VAL A 359 -2.04 -15.16 -0.09
N PHE A 360 -2.24 -16.48 -0.12
CA PHE A 360 -1.96 -17.28 -1.32
C PHE A 360 -2.98 -17.10 -2.43
N ARG A 361 -4.27 -17.30 -2.12
CA ARG A 361 -5.35 -17.19 -3.10
C ARG A 361 -6.72 -17.03 -2.43
N TYR A 362 -7.72 -16.73 -3.26
CA TYR A 362 -9.14 -16.78 -2.91
C TYR A 362 -9.83 -17.97 -3.60
N THR A 363 -11.03 -18.34 -3.15
CA THR A 363 -11.87 -19.35 -3.82
C THR A 363 -12.42 -18.85 -5.15
N ASP A 364 -12.56 -17.54 -5.31
CA ASP A 364 -12.90 -16.88 -6.58
C ASP A 364 -11.70 -16.13 -7.18
N THR A 365 -11.98 -15.23 -8.13
CA THR A 365 -10.96 -14.43 -8.84
C THR A 365 -10.56 -13.15 -8.10
N LEU A 366 -10.89 -12.99 -6.82
CA LEU A 366 -10.52 -11.81 -6.04
C LEU A 366 -9.01 -11.58 -5.98
N ARG A 367 -8.67 -10.31 -5.76
CA ARG A 367 -7.29 -9.83 -5.61
C ARG A 367 -7.03 -9.28 -4.23
N GLY A 368 -8.04 -8.72 -3.61
CA GLY A 368 -8.01 -8.34 -2.22
C GLY A 368 -9.40 -8.46 -1.60
N LEU A 369 -9.41 -8.32 -0.29
CA LEU A 369 -10.60 -8.28 0.52
C LEU A 369 -10.28 -7.49 1.79
N ALA A 370 -11.22 -6.65 2.21
CA ALA A 370 -11.10 -5.87 3.43
C ALA A 370 -12.33 -6.01 4.32
N ASN A 371 -12.10 -5.84 5.63
CA ASN A 371 -13.14 -5.55 6.59
C ASN A 371 -12.98 -4.11 7.08
N ASN A 372 -14.01 -3.29 6.90
CA ASN A 372 -14.17 -1.99 7.54
C ASN A 372 -14.94 -2.16 8.85
N LEU A 373 -14.47 -1.58 9.94
CA LEU A 373 -15.07 -1.80 11.27
C LEU A 373 -16.45 -1.13 11.44
N PHE A 374 -16.63 0.02 10.78
CA PHE A 374 -17.84 0.83 10.86
C PHE A 374 -18.45 1.03 9.49
N ASP A 375 -19.74 1.34 9.46
CA ASP A 375 -20.44 1.67 8.23
C ASP A 375 -19.75 2.85 7.53
N SER A 376 -19.60 2.79 6.21
CA SER A 376 -19.08 3.91 5.45
C SER A 376 -20.21 4.84 4.96
N GLY A 377 -19.89 6.11 4.73
CA GLY A 377 -20.84 7.10 4.19
C GLY A 377 -21.40 6.74 2.81
N CYS A 378 -20.77 5.79 2.11
CA CYS A 378 -21.17 5.29 0.80
C CYS A 378 -21.83 3.90 0.86
N GLY A 379 -22.14 3.39 2.06
CA GLY A 379 -23.01 2.22 2.25
C GLY A 379 -22.30 0.87 2.42
N LEU A 380 -20.98 0.84 2.66
CA LEU A 380 -20.33 -0.40 3.11
C LEU A 380 -20.76 -0.70 4.53
N THR A 381 -21.27 -1.90 4.78
CA THR A 381 -21.64 -2.33 6.12
C THR A 381 -20.39 -2.58 6.97
N GLY A 382 -20.38 -2.07 8.18
CA GLY A 382 -19.37 -2.33 9.19
C GLY A 382 -19.28 -3.82 9.52
N ARG A 383 -18.06 -4.26 9.78
CA ARG A 383 -17.69 -5.63 10.09
C ARG A 383 -17.21 -5.73 11.52
N ASP A 384 -16.97 -6.96 11.95
CA ASP A 384 -16.58 -7.27 13.32
C ASP A 384 -15.08 -7.08 13.57
N THR A 385 -14.30 -6.67 12.57
CA THR A 385 -12.85 -6.43 12.70
C THR A 385 -12.39 -5.42 11.63
N THR A 386 -11.13 -5.00 11.68
CA THR A 386 -10.50 -4.15 10.65
C THR A 386 -9.19 -4.74 10.15
N GLY A 387 -9.01 -4.75 8.83
CA GLY A 387 -7.82 -5.25 8.17
C GLY A 387 -8.08 -5.65 6.72
N ALA A 388 -7.01 -5.83 5.97
CA ALA A 388 -7.06 -6.17 4.55
C ALA A 388 -6.18 -7.37 4.23
N THR A 389 -6.63 -8.21 3.30
CA THR A 389 -5.85 -9.29 2.70
C THR A 389 -5.69 -9.06 1.21
N PHE A 390 -4.58 -9.49 0.63
CA PHE A 390 -4.34 -9.38 -0.80
C PHE A 390 -3.48 -10.53 -1.31
N VAL A 391 -3.59 -10.81 -2.61
CA VAL A 391 -2.77 -11.81 -3.29
C VAL A 391 -1.75 -11.14 -4.19
N ASP A 392 -0.59 -11.76 -4.35
CA ASP A 392 0.40 -11.28 -5.32
C ASP A 392 0.12 -11.83 -6.72
N ASN A 393 0.13 -10.93 -7.69
CA ASN A 393 -0.17 -11.20 -9.09
C ASN A 393 0.68 -10.34 -10.01
N VAL A 394 0.95 -10.86 -11.20
CA VAL A 394 1.64 -10.12 -12.27
C VAL A 394 0.67 -9.58 -13.32
N PRO A 395 1.01 -8.43 -13.95
CA PRO A 395 2.19 -7.59 -13.70
C PRO A 395 2.01 -6.66 -12.50
N ASP A 396 3.12 -6.36 -11.79
CA ASP A 396 3.12 -5.45 -10.64
C ASP A 396 2.64 -4.04 -10.99
N ARG A 397 2.89 -3.59 -12.23
CA ARG A 397 2.42 -2.27 -12.69
C ARG A 397 0.91 -2.07 -12.54
N ILE A 398 0.13 -3.15 -12.52
CA ILE A 398 -1.32 -3.12 -12.32
C ILE A 398 -1.67 -3.51 -10.89
N TRP A 399 -1.09 -4.61 -10.39
CA TRP A 399 -1.53 -5.21 -9.12
C TRP A 399 -0.82 -4.65 -7.89
N LYS A 400 0.12 -3.70 -8.03
CA LYS A 400 0.76 -3.03 -6.89
C LYS A 400 -0.20 -2.18 -6.05
N TYR A 401 -1.32 -1.76 -6.64
CA TYR A 401 -2.32 -0.91 -5.99
C TYR A 401 -3.33 -1.67 -5.13
N VAL A 402 -3.36 -3.01 -5.20
CA VAL A 402 -4.36 -3.80 -4.48
C VAL A 402 -4.31 -3.55 -2.96
N PRO A 403 -3.15 -3.54 -2.28
CA PRO A 403 -3.17 -3.34 -0.82
C PRO A 403 -3.68 -1.97 -0.39
N ILE A 404 -3.39 -0.92 -1.15
CA ILE A 404 -3.90 0.43 -0.84
C ILE A 404 -5.39 0.58 -1.20
N HIS A 405 -5.87 -0.13 -2.22
CA HIS A 405 -7.30 -0.25 -2.49
C HIS A 405 -8.05 -0.88 -1.32
N GLU A 406 -7.56 -2.03 -0.83
CA GLU A 406 -8.18 -2.71 0.31
C GLU A 406 -8.07 -1.91 1.61
N LEU A 407 -6.93 -1.23 1.83
CA LEU A 407 -6.82 -0.27 2.93
C LEU A 407 -7.82 0.87 2.78
N GLY A 408 -8.03 1.38 1.56
CA GLY A 408 -9.07 2.37 1.28
C GLY A 408 -10.43 1.93 1.82
N HIS A 409 -10.83 0.67 1.62
CA HIS A 409 -12.04 0.11 2.23
C HIS A 409 -11.98 0.12 3.76
N THR A 410 -10.85 -0.23 4.39
CA THR A 410 -10.71 -0.16 5.86
C THR A 410 -10.88 1.26 6.41
N PHE A 411 -10.58 2.29 5.60
CA PHE A 411 -10.80 3.71 5.90
C PHE A 411 -12.13 4.26 5.33
N GLY A 412 -13.08 3.39 5.00
CA GLY A 412 -14.44 3.79 4.63
C GLY A 412 -14.63 4.20 3.18
N LEU A 413 -13.66 3.97 2.29
CA LEU A 413 -13.84 4.23 0.86
C LEU A 413 -14.67 3.15 0.18
N CYS A 414 -15.48 3.56 -0.79
CA CYS A 414 -16.19 2.65 -1.69
C CYS A 414 -15.51 2.60 -3.06
N HIS A 415 -15.93 1.62 -3.86
CA HIS A 415 -15.54 1.59 -5.25
C HIS A 415 -16.03 2.83 -6.01
N THR A 416 -15.21 3.29 -6.94
CA THR A 416 -15.53 4.40 -7.84
C THR A 416 -15.39 3.97 -9.30
N ASP A 417 -16.07 4.70 -10.18
CA ASP A 417 -15.92 4.54 -11.63
C ASP A 417 -14.61 5.20 -12.11
N GLY A 418 -13.97 4.60 -13.11
CA GLY A 418 -12.76 5.12 -13.74
C GLY A 418 -11.55 4.24 -13.50
N VAL A 419 -10.90 3.79 -14.57
CA VAL A 419 -9.73 2.88 -14.50
C VAL A 419 -8.46 3.58 -14.00
N ASP A 420 -8.45 4.91 -13.98
CA ASP A 420 -7.43 5.79 -13.42
C ASP A 420 -7.55 5.98 -11.89
N ARG A 421 -8.48 5.25 -11.25
CA ARG A 421 -8.83 5.40 -9.83
C ARG A 421 -8.31 4.23 -9.02
N VAL A 422 -7.72 4.50 -7.86
CA VAL A 422 -7.25 3.41 -6.97
C VAL A 422 -8.44 2.56 -6.52
N MET A 423 -9.58 3.16 -6.19
CA MET A 423 -10.80 2.46 -5.77
C MET A 423 -11.61 1.86 -6.92
N PHE A 424 -11.06 1.76 -8.13
CA PHE A 424 -11.75 1.15 -9.26
C PHE A 424 -12.02 -0.34 -9.04
N SER A 425 -13.23 -0.80 -9.36
CA SER A 425 -13.55 -2.24 -9.36
C SER A 425 -14.25 -2.69 -10.64
N PRO A 426 -13.65 -3.61 -11.41
CA PRO A 426 -14.28 -4.13 -12.63
C PRO A 426 -15.50 -5.00 -12.33
N LYS A 427 -15.73 -5.43 -11.08
CA LYS A 427 -16.90 -6.25 -10.69
C LYS A 427 -18.23 -5.50 -10.84
N GLN A 428 -18.23 -4.16 -10.81
CA GLN A 428 -19.42 -3.34 -11.06
C GLN A 428 -19.80 -3.25 -12.55
N HIS A 429 -18.99 -3.80 -13.45
CA HIS A 429 -19.22 -3.80 -14.89
C HIS A 429 -19.51 -5.21 -15.44
N THR A 430 -20.20 -5.28 -16.58
CA THR A 430 -20.61 -6.54 -17.21
C THR A 430 -19.41 -7.37 -17.72
N ALA A 431 -19.58 -8.69 -17.88
CA ALA A 431 -18.49 -9.60 -18.27
C ALA A 431 -17.78 -9.25 -19.60
N TRP A 432 -18.52 -8.66 -20.55
CA TRP A 432 -17.97 -8.20 -21.83
C TRP A 432 -17.12 -6.93 -21.68
N GLN A 433 -17.51 -6.03 -20.76
CA GLN A 433 -16.70 -4.86 -20.39
C GLN A 433 -15.39 -5.27 -19.70
N LYS A 434 -15.40 -6.32 -18.85
CA LYS A 434 -14.20 -6.79 -18.12
C LYS A 434 -13.02 -7.18 -19.03
N TRP A 435 -13.28 -7.85 -20.15
CA TRP A 435 -12.23 -8.25 -21.11
C TRP A 435 -11.64 -7.07 -21.87
N TYR A 436 -12.43 -6.03 -22.15
CA TYR A 436 -11.97 -4.80 -22.81
C TYR A 436 -11.33 -3.81 -21.82
N LEU A 437 -11.68 -3.92 -20.53
CA LEU A 437 -11.19 -3.06 -19.47
C LEU A 437 -9.76 -3.36 -19.08
N ILE A 438 -9.21 -4.57 -19.24
CA ILE A 438 -7.79 -4.81 -18.91
C ILE A 438 -6.85 -4.11 -19.92
N PRO A 439 -7.02 -4.26 -21.25
CA PRO A 439 -6.25 -3.48 -22.22
C PRO A 439 -6.49 -1.98 -22.09
N ARG A 440 -7.72 -1.56 -21.77
CA ARG A 440 -8.05 -0.14 -21.56
C ARG A 440 -7.51 0.41 -20.24
N LEU A 441 -7.48 -0.38 -19.16
CA LEU A 441 -6.81 -0.04 -17.90
C LEU A 441 -5.32 0.09 -18.13
N ILE A 442 -4.72 -0.85 -18.86
CA ILE A 442 -3.32 -0.73 -19.28
C ILE A 442 -3.15 0.56 -20.08
N LEU A 443 -3.98 0.81 -21.10
CA LEU A 443 -3.90 2.00 -21.95
C LEU A 443 -4.19 3.31 -21.19
N THR A 444 -5.09 3.33 -20.23
CA THR A 444 -5.47 4.52 -19.45
C THR A 444 -4.46 4.79 -18.34
N VAL A 445 -3.99 3.76 -17.61
CA VAL A 445 -2.83 3.92 -16.72
C VAL A 445 -1.61 4.41 -17.52
N TYR A 446 -1.50 3.93 -18.75
CA TYR A 446 -0.45 4.29 -19.69
C TYR A 446 -0.60 5.72 -20.26
N LEU A 447 -1.80 6.22 -20.55
CA LEU A 447 -2.03 7.57 -21.12
C LEU A 447 -2.26 8.64 -20.04
N ASP A 448 -3.09 8.34 -19.05
CA ASP A 448 -3.60 9.28 -18.03
C ASP A 448 -2.75 9.25 -16.74
N GLY A 449 -1.92 8.22 -16.56
CA GLY A 449 -0.93 8.09 -15.48
C GLY A 449 -1.26 7.03 -14.45
N GLU A 450 -0.45 6.98 -13.38
CA GLU A 450 -0.71 6.03 -12.29
C GLU A 450 -2.07 6.29 -11.62
N PRO A 451 -2.82 5.22 -11.25
CA PRO A 451 -4.06 5.35 -10.49
C PRO A 451 -3.89 6.25 -9.27
N SER A 452 -4.88 7.12 -9.02
CA SER A 452 -4.84 8.08 -7.92
C SER A 452 -6.17 8.19 -7.18
N PHE A 453 -6.13 8.72 -5.96
CA PHE A 453 -7.31 9.10 -5.20
C PHE A 453 -7.78 10.50 -5.58
N THR A 454 -9.09 10.76 -5.50
CA THR A 454 -9.63 12.14 -5.66
C THR A 454 -9.60 12.87 -4.34
N PHE A 455 -9.74 14.19 -4.44
CA PHE A 455 -10.12 15.03 -3.32
C PHE A 455 -11.37 14.53 -2.57
N ASP A 456 -12.40 14.06 -3.26
CA ASP A 456 -13.64 13.58 -2.61
C ASP A 456 -13.43 12.27 -1.83
N GLU A 457 -12.62 11.35 -2.35
CA GLU A 457 -12.22 10.16 -1.59
C GLU A 457 -11.35 10.55 -0.37
N ALA A 458 -10.44 11.52 -0.52
CA ALA A 458 -9.69 12.03 0.62
C ALA A 458 -10.62 12.62 1.69
N LYS A 459 -11.64 13.38 1.31
CA LYS A 459 -12.67 13.87 2.25
C LYS A 459 -13.40 12.74 2.94
N ALA A 460 -13.90 11.75 2.18
CA ALA A 460 -14.62 10.61 2.73
C ALA A 460 -13.77 9.80 3.73
N THR A 461 -12.48 9.65 3.44
CA THR A 461 -11.50 9.04 4.36
C THR A 461 -11.45 9.82 5.67
N TRP A 462 -11.34 11.14 5.62
CA TRP A 462 -11.27 11.98 6.83
C TRP A 462 -12.59 12.08 7.58
N ASP A 463 -13.72 12.03 6.88
CA ASP A 463 -15.05 11.92 7.50
C ASP A 463 -15.13 10.63 8.33
N TYR A 464 -14.67 9.50 7.78
CA TYR A 464 -14.61 8.21 8.47
C TYR A 464 -13.62 8.24 9.66
N VAL A 465 -12.39 8.73 9.44
CA VAL A 465 -11.35 8.84 10.47
C VAL A 465 -11.84 9.70 11.64
N VAL A 466 -12.32 10.92 11.38
CA VAL A 466 -12.77 11.81 12.45
C VAL A 466 -14.02 11.25 13.14
N ALA A 467 -14.91 10.56 12.43
CA ALA A 467 -16.08 9.94 13.05
C ALA A 467 -15.70 8.81 14.02
N HIS A 468 -14.79 7.92 13.61
CA HIS A 468 -14.65 6.60 14.24
C HIS A 468 -13.33 6.36 14.97
N PHE A 469 -12.26 7.10 14.67
CA PHE A 469 -10.97 6.86 15.32
C PHE A 469 -10.98 7.42 16.74
N ALA A 470 -10.31 6.70 17.63
CA ALA A 470 -10.06 7.20 18.98
C ALA A 470 -9.18 8.46 18.89
N PRO A 471 -9.39 9.49 19.74
CA PRO A 471 -8.60 10.73 19.70
C PRO A 471 -7.09 10.48 19.83
N GLN A 472 -6.70 9.42 20.55
CA GLN A 472 -5.31 9.01 20.73
C GLN A 472 -4.67 8.55 19.41
N CYS A 473 -5.43 7.91 18.51
CA CYS A 473 -4.94 7.59 17.16
C CYS A 473 -4.57 8.86 16.38
N LEU A 474 -5.29 9.97 16.65
CA LEU A 474 -5.08 11.27 16.01
C LEU A 474 -3.98 12.10 16.70
N GLY A 475 -3.37 11.56 17.77
CA GLY A 475 -2.28 12.19 18.51
C GLY A 475 -2.69 12.96 19.77
N ALA A 476 -3.95 12.86 20.21
CA ALA A 476 -4.35 13.43 21.50
C ALA A 476 -3.62 12.74 22.66
N ARG A 477 -3.05 13.52 23.58
CA ARG A 477 -2.42 12.96 24.78
C ARG A 477 -3.49 12.43 25.75
N PRO A 478 -3.24 11.30 26.44
CA PRO A 478 -4.16 10.82 27.46
C PRO A 478 -4.26 11.86 28.59
N VAL A 479 -5.49 12.14 29.04
CA VAL A 479 -5.73 13.00 30.20
C VAL A 479 -5.27 12.24 31.44
N VAL A 480 -4.09 12.58 31.96
CA VAL A 480 -3.61 12.06 33.24
C VAL A 480 -4.36 12.80 34.34
N ILE A 481 -5.41 12.19 34.90
CA ILE A 481 -6.07 12.71 36.11
C ILE A 481 -5.18 12.31 37.29
N GLY A 482 -4.42 13.28 37.79
CA GLY A 482 -3.57 13.14 38.98
C GLY A 482 -4.32 13.30 40.29
#